data_AF-A0A7C6EY90-F1
#
_entry.id   AF-A0A7C6EY90-F1
#
_cell.length_a   1.000
_cell.length_b   1.000
_cell.length_c   1.000
_cell.angle_alpha   90.00
_cell.angle_beta   90.00
_cell.angle_gamma   90.00
#
_symmetry.space_group_name_H-M   'P 1'
#
loop_
_entity.id
_entity.type
_entity.pdbx_description
1 polymer ?
#
loop_
_entity_poly.entity_id
_entity_poly.type
_entity_poly.pdbx_seq_one_letter_code
_entity_poly.pdbx_strand_id
1 'polypeptide(L)' 'MSEQEQYKIKQEPFYQPQADEIELYEAAYQKRLPVMIKGPTGCGKSRFVEYMAWKLGKP' A
#
# COMPACT_ATOMS: atom_id res chain seq x y z
N MET A 1 -17.56 10.68 -13.21
CA MET A 1 -16.39 10.18 -12.45
C MET A 1 -16.94 9.24 -11.40
N SER A 2 -16.40 8.03 -11.22
CA SER A 2 -16.85 7.19 -10.10
C SER A 2 -16.39 7.82 -8.79
N GLU A 3 -17.15 7.65 -7.70
CA GLU A 3 -16.76 8.14 -6.37
C GLU A 3 -15.43 7.57 -5.87
N GLN A 4 -14.96 6.46 -6.47
CA GLN A 4 -13.70 5.82 -6.10
C GLN A 4 -12.47 6.57 -6.63
N GLU A 5 -12.59 7.32 -7.73
CA GLU A 5 -11.46 8.07 -8.32
C GLU A 5 -10.90 9.15 -7.38
N GLN A 6 -11.68 9.62 -6.40
CA GLN A 6 -11.21 10.59 -5.41
C GLN A 6 -10.17 10.01 -4.44
N TYR A 7 -10.19 8.69 -4.24
CA TYR A 7 -9.25 7.99 -3.33
C TYR A 7 -7.99 7.50 -4.05
N LYS A 8 -7.96 7.59 -5.38
CA LYS A 8 -6.83 7.15 -6.18
C LYS A 8 -5.60 8.02 -5.93
N ILE A 9 -4.50 7.35 -5.61
CA ILE A 9 -3.21 7.99 -5.35
C ILE A 9 -2.52 8.25 -6.68
N LYS A 10 -2.39 9.53 -7.05
CA LYS A 10 -1.93 9.95 -8.38
C LYS A 10 -0.42 10.10 -8.48
N GLN A 11 0.22 10.51 -7.40
CA GLN A 11 1.67 10.74 -7.33
C GLN A 11 2.30 9.65 -6.48
N GLU A 12 3.51 9.22 -6.85
CA GLU A 12 4.26 8.23 -6.07
C GLU A 12 4.55 8.78 -4.67
N PRO A 13 3.99 8.19 -3.60
CA PRO A 13 4.33 8.62 -2.26
C PRO A 13 5.70 8.04 -1.88
N PHE A 14 6.58 8.87 -1.31
CA PHE A 14 7.87 8.37 -0.82
C PHE A 14 7.66 7.34 0.30
N TYR A 15 8.18 6.14 0.09
CA TYR A 15 8.28 5.05 1.06
C TYR A 15 9.64 4.37 0.91
N GLN A 16 10.33 4.13 2.02
CA GLN A 16 11.63 3.45 2.04
C GLN A 16 11.45 2.01 2.55
N PRO A 17 11.60 1.00 1.68
CA PRO A 17 11.54 -0.41 2.07
C PRO A 17 12.63 -0.73 3.10
N GLN A 18 12.28 -1.54 4.09
CA GLN A 18 13.19 -2.07 5.11
C GLN A 18 13.58 -3.51 4.83
N ALA A 19 12.67 -4.29 4.22
CA ALA A 19 12.89 -5.67 3.80
C ALA A 19 11.94 -6.00 2.62
N ASP A 20 11.37 -7.21 2.62
CA ASP A 20 10.64 -7.79 1.49
C ASP A 20 9.14 -7.45 1.51
N GLU A 21 8.71 -6.48 2.33
CA GLU A 21 7.28 -6.19 2.56
C GLU A 21 6.52 -5.83 1.27
N ILE A 22 7.16 -5.21 0.29
CA ILE A 22 6.54 -4.88 -1.01
C ILE A 22 6.18 -6.17 -1.75
N GLU A 23 7.13 -7.09 -1.89
CA GLU A 23 6.95 -8.33 -2.63
C GLU A 23 5.91 -9.24 -1.95
N LEU A 24 5.98 -9.33 -0.62
CA LEU A 24 5.01 -10.09 0.17
C LEU A 24 3.59 -9.52 0.06
N TYR A 25 3.45 -8.19 0.05
CA TYR A 25 2.15 -7.55 -0.11
C TYR A 25 1.57 -7.77 -1.50
N GLU A 26 2.39 -7.68 -2.56
CA GLU A 26 1.97 -7.99 -3.93
C GLU A 26 1.49 -9.44 -4.06
N ALA A 27 2.25 -10.39 -3.51
CA ALA A 27 1.87 -11.80 -3.51
C ALA A 27 0.56 -12.05 -2.75
N ALA A 28 0.36 -11.41 -1.58
CA ALA A 28 -0.89 -11.49 -0.84
C ALA A 28 -2.06 -10.88 -1.63
N TYR A 29 -1.84 -9.74 -2.29
CA TYR A 29 -2.84 -9.07 -3.12
C TYR A 29 -3.28 -9.91 -4.31
N GLN A 30 -2.34 -10.54 -5.02
CA GLN A 30 -2.62 -11.47 -6.13
C GLN A 30 -3.49 -12.65 -5.68
N LYS A 31 -3.28 -13.13 -4.46
CA LYS A 31 -4.07 -14.22 -3.85
C LYS A 31 -5.32 -13.75 -3.12
N ARG A 32 -5.61 -12.44 -3.11
CA ARG A 32 -6.75 -11.82 -2.38
C ARG A 32 -6.78 -12.15 -0.89
N LEU A 33 -5.61 -12.29 -0.28
CA LEU A 33 -5.48 -12.54 1.15
C LEU A 33 -5.59 -11.23 1.93
N PRO A 34 -6.34 -11.18 3.06
CA PRO A 34 -6.31 -10.05 3.97
C PRO A 34 -4.90 -9.85 4.55
N VAL A 35 -4.44 -8.59 4.62
CA VAL A 35 -3.12 -8.24 5.17
C VAL A 35 -3.30 -7.45 6.46
N MET A 36 -2.59 -7.86 7.51
CA MET A 36 -2.50 -7.13 8.78
C MET A 36 -1.09 -6.55 8.95
N ILE A 37 -0.99 -5.23 9.11
CA ILE A 37 0.28 -4.53 9.29
C ILE A 37 0.43 -4.16 10.76
N LYS A 38 1.50 -4.61 11.40
CA LYS A 38 1.79 -4.37 12.82
C LYS A 38 3.04 -3.51 12.98
N GLY A 39 3.08 -2.74 14.06
CA GLY A 39 4.24 -1.90 14.42
C GLY A 39 3.85 -0.69 15.27
N PRO A 40 4.81 -0.02 15.92
CA PRO A 40 4.55 1.14 16.77
C PRO A 40 4.03 2.36 15.99
N THR A 41 3.50 3.36 16.67
CA THR A 41 3.08 4.62 16.02
C THR A 41 4.26 5.29 15.31
N GLY A 42 4.00 5.88 14.15
CA GLY A 42 5.03 6.62 13.38
C GLY A 42 6.00 5.77 12.55
N CYS A 43 5.90 4.43 12.55
CA CYS A 43 6.83 3.57 11.81
C CYS A 43 6.51 3.39 10.30
N GLY A 44 5.69 4.25 9.70
CA GLY A 44 5.43 4.23 8.25
C GLY A 44 4.35 3.26 7.75
N LYS A 45 3.55 2.61 8.61
CA LYS A 45 2.50 1.64 8.19
C LYS A 45 1.49 2.22 7.18
N SER A 46 0.93 3.40 7.46
CA SER A 46 -0.03 4.03 6.55
C SER A 46 0.62 4.44 5.24
N ARG A 47 1.86 4.93 5.30
CA ARG A 47 2.65 5.31 4.11
C ARG A 47 2.99 4.11 3.24
N PHE A 48 3.24 2.95 3.85
CA PHE A 48 3.41 1.70 3.13
C PHE A 48 2.16 1.29 2.37
N VAL A 49 0.98 1.33 3.01
CA VAL A 49 -0.30 1.02 2.33
C VAL A 49 -0.57 2.02 1.21
N GLU A 50 -0.30 3.31 1.44
CA GLU A 50 -0.38 4.37 0.43
C GLU A 50 0.50 4.06 -0.79
N TYR A 51 1.76 3.69 -0.56
CA TYR A 51 2.69 3.28 -1.61
C TYR A 51 2.20 2.06 -2.38
N MET A 52 1.71 1.03 -1.69
CA MET A 52 1.17 -0.16 -2.34
C MET A 52 -0.11 0.13 -3.15
N ALA A 53 -0.98 1.01 -2.66
CA ALA A 53 -2.18 1.43 -3.39
C ALA A 53 -1.82 2.16 -4.69
N TRP A 54 -0.86 3.10 -4.63
CA TRP A 54 -0.29 3.75 -5.82
C TRP A 54 0.32 2.72 -6.77
N LYS A 55 1.21 1.85 -6.27
CA LYS A 55 1.94 0.85 -7.08
C LYS A 55 1.00 -0.14 -7.78
N LEU A 56 -0.08 -0.54 -7.12
CA LEU A 56 -1.11 -1.44 -7.67
C LEU A 56 -2.19 -0.73 -8.51
N GLY A 57 -2.13 0.61 -8.59
CA GLY A 57 -3.12 1.43 -9.30
C GLY A 57 -4.53 1.31 -8.71
N LYS A 58 -4.63 1.18 -7.38
CA LYS A 58 -5.89 1.02 -6.66
C LYS A 58 -6.30 2.31 -5.93
N PRO A 59 -7.60 2.65 -5.95
CA PRO A 59 -8.15 3.67 -5.07
C PRO A 59 -8.23 3.18 -3.62
#